data_AF-A0A929YLX4-F1
#
_entry.id   AF-A0A929YLX4-F1
#
_cell.length_a   1.000
_cell.length_b   1.000
_cell.length_c   1.000
_cell.angle_alpha   90.00
_cell.angle_beta   90.00
_cell.angle_gamma   90.00
#
_symmetry.space_group_name_H-M   'P 1'
#
loop_
_entity.id
_entity.type
_entity.pdbx_description
1 polymer ?
#
loop_
_entity_poly.entity_id
_entity_poly.type
_entity_poly.pdbx_seq_one_letter_code
_entity_poly.pdbx_strand_id
1 'polypeptide(L)'
;ITNQKITADQALEYYLETVKNLDLSEREIEDLITIGKTELLQSIEYFHDILFDEHAKAEVSFSHEKLSFEGVPITGTIDHLTIDEQNKTIRIYDFKTSTGMQEKDTWKNNKKLFIYTIQLLFYYYLVTTSPTYKNYTVESMSLLFVLPSYKNVKPGEPGEFFEKTITKSEIAEFDLNIPKLIHAIRHQLDTLDFLNTESFACKPVGYTTKKAEIIDFANQLIADYDKIKE
;
A
#
# COMPACT_ATOMS: atom_id res chain seq x y z
N ILE A 1 4.96 -2.74 -16.52
CA ILE A 1 6.43 -2.70 -16.69
C ILE A 1 7.09 -3.90 -16.01
N THR A 2 7.26 -3.93 -14.68
CA THR A 2 8.04 -4.97 -13.99
C THR A 2 7.56 -6.41 -14.25
N ASN A 3 6.26 -6.69 -14.13
CA ASN A 3 5.72 -8.04 -14.31
C ASN A 3 5.79 -8.53 -15.77
N GLN A 4 5.45 -7.65 -16.71
CA GLN A 4 5.40 -7.97 -18.14
C GLN A 4 6.75 -7.77 -18.87
N LYS A 5 7.76 -7.22 -18.17
CA LYS A 5 9.08 -6.87 -18.71
C LYS A 5 9.01 -6.03 -20.00
N ILE A 6 8.13 -5.03 -19.99
CA ILE A 6 7.90 -4.10 -21.11
C ILE A 6 8.62 -2.77 -20.91
N THR A 7 8.97 -2.09 -22.00
CA THR A 7 9.58 -0.74 -22.00
C THR A 7 8.57 0.34 -21.64
N ALA A 8 9.04 1.57 -21.41
CA ALA A 8 8.18 2.74 -21.21
C ALA A 8 7.25 2.99 -22.42
N ASP A 9 7.78 2.90 -23.64
CA ASP A 9 6.98 3.08 -24.87
C ASP A 9 5.88 2.02 -25.01
N GLN A 10 6.20 0.76 -24.72
CA GLN A 10 5.22 -0.33 -24.73
C GLN A 10 4.16 -0.14 -23.65
N ALA A 11 4.53 0.36 -22.47
CA ALA A 11 3.58 0.69 -21.42
C ALA A 11 2.64 1.84 -21.82
N LEU A 12 3.17 2.87 -22.48
CA LEU A 12 2.37 3.96 -23.03
C LEU A 12 1.41 3.46 -24.12
N GLU A 13 1.89 2.63 -25.04
CA GLU A 13 1.06 2.04 -26.09
C GLU A 13 -0.10 1.24 -25.48
N TYR A 14 0.20 0.36 -24.52
CA TYR A 14 -0.82 -0.40 -23.79
C TYR A 14 -1.84 0.49 -23.10
N TYR A 15 -1.39 1.56 -22.43
CA TYR A 15 -2.27 2.52 -21.78
C TYR A 15 -3.19 3.21 -22.80
N LEU A 16 -2.65 3.71 -23.91
CA LEU A 16 -3.41 4.42 -24.93
C LEU A 16 -4.44 3.51 -25.63
N GLU A 17 -4.08 2.26 -25.91
CA GLU A 17 -5.03 1.28 -26.44
C GLU A 17 -6.12 0.94 -25.44
N THR A 18 -5.80 0.87 -24.14
CA THR A 18 -6.80 0.66 -23.08
C THR A 18 -7.79 1.83 -23.03
N VAL A 19 -7.29 3.07 -23.04
CA VAL A 19 -8.11 4.29 -22.94
C VAL A 19 -9.10 4.42 -24.09
N LYS A 20 -8.70 4.08 -25.33
CA LYS A 20 -9.58 4.14 -26.51
C LYS A 20 -10.79 3.21 -26.44
N ASN A 21 -10.72 2.17 -25.62
CA ASN A 21 -11.77 1.16 -25.49
C ASN A 21 -12.68 1.39 -24.26
N LEU A 22 -12.49 2.49 -23.52
CA LEU A 22 -13.33 2.83 -22.37
C LEU A 22 -14.67 3.44 -22.84
N ASP A 23 -15.74 3.10 -22.12
CA ASP A 23 -17.07 3.70 -22.32
C ASP A 23 -17.14 5.05 -21.59
N LEU A 24 -16.44 6.04 -22.13
CA LEU A 24 -16.32 7.41 -21.62
C LEU A 24 -16.62 8.42 -22.73
N SER A 25 -16.90 9.67 -22.35
CA SER A 25 -17.07 10.74 -23.33
C SER A 25 -15.76 11.02 -24.09
N GLU A 26 -15.87 11.56 -25.30
CA GLU A 26 -14.69 11.93 -26.12
C GLU A 26 -13.72 12.84 -25.36
N ARG A 27 -14.26 13.79 -24.58
CA ARG A 27 -13.47 14.69 -23.75
C ARG A 27 -12.68 13.95 -22.66
N GLU A 28 -13.31 13.01 -21.96
CA GLU A 28 -12.63 12.21 -20.94
C GLU A 28 -11.53 11.33 -21.54
N ILE A 29 -11.76 10.79 -22.74
CA ILE A 29 -10.75 10.05 -23.50
C ILE A 29 -9.57 10.94 -23.85
N GLU A 30 -9.82 12.16 -24.35
CA GLU A 30 -8.76 13.14 -24.64
C GLU A 30 -7.94 13.54 -23.40
N ASP A 31 -8.62 13.75 -22.27
CA ASP A 31 -7.97 14.04 -20.98
C ASP A 31 -7.08 12.87 -20.54
N LEU A 32 -7.57 11.62 -20.63
CA LEU A 32 -6.80 10.42 -20.29
C LEU A 32 -5.62 10.19 -21.22
N ILE A 33 -5.77 10.43 -22.53
CA ILE A 33 -4.66 10.37 -23.50
C ILE A 33 -3.58 11.39 -23.13
N THR A 34 -3.99 12.59 -22.74
CA THR A 34 -3.07 13.65 -22.29
C THR A 34 -2.31 13.18 -21.05
N ILE A 35 -3.00 12.69 -20.03
CA ILE A 35 -2.40 12.11 -18.80
C ILE A 35 -1.39 11.01 -19.13
N GLY A 36 -1.72 10.10 -20.07
CA GLY A 36 -0.80 9.04 -20.50
C GLY A 36 0.48 9.59 -21.12
N LYS A 37 0.36 10.58 -21.99
CA LYS A 37 1.52 11.18 -22.69
C LYS A 37 2.35 12.12 -21.81
N THR A 38 1.82 12.55 -20.67
CA THR A 38 2.51 13.49 -19.77
C THR A 38 2.85 12.83 -18.43
N GLU A 39 1.85 12.60 -17.59
CA GLU A 39 2.01 12.19 -16.19
C GLU A 39 2.52 10.76 -16.06
N LEU A 40 2.01 9.83 -16.87
CA LEU A 40 2.46 8.43 -16.84
C LEU A 40 3.95 8.32 -17.23
N LEU A 41 4.39 9.01 -18.29
CA LEU A 41 5.80 8.99 -18.69
C LEU A 41 6.71 9.63 -17.64
N GLN A 42 6.29 10.75 -17.03
CA GLN A 42 7.01 11.35 -15.91
C GLN A 42 7.12 10.38 -14.72
N SER A 43 6.05 9.65 -14.42
CA SER A 43 6.03 8.66 -13.33
C SER A 43 6.97 7.49 -13.61
N ILE A 44 6.95 6.95 -14.85
CA ILE A 44 7.84 5.87 -15.26
C ILE A 44 9.32 6.29 -15.17
N GLU A 45 9.63 7.51 -15.61
CA GLU A 45 10.97 8.08 -15.53
C GLU A 45 11.41 8.27 -14.07
N TYR A 46 10.56 8.86 -13.23
CA TYR A 46 10.89 9.11 -11.83
C TYR A 46 11.13 7.81 -11.04
N PHE A 47 10.30 6.79 -11.27
CA PHE A 47 10.43 5.47 -10.61
C PHE A 47 11.24 4.46 -11.43
N HIS A 48 12.05 4.92 -12.39
CA HIS A 48 12.77 4.05 -13.34
C HIS A 48 13.56 2.94 -12.63
N ASP A 49 14.36 3.32 -11.64
CA ASP A 49 15.24 2.38 -10.93
C ASP A 49 14.49 1.31 -10.12
N ILE A 50 13.22 1.56 -9.80
CA ILE A 50 12.36 0.58 -9.11
C ILE A 50 11.63 -0.30 -10.13
N LEU A 51 11.10 0.31 -11.19
CA LEU A 51 10.28 -0.39 -12.19
C LEU A 51 11.10 -1.34 -13.06
N PHE A 52 12.34 -0.97 -13.39
CA PHE A 52 13.21 -1.68 -14.31
C PHE A 52 14.34 -2.48 -13.63
N ASP A 53 14.39 -2.52 -12.30
CA ASP A 53 15.33 -3.38 -11.57
C ASP A 53 15.17 -4.85 -12.01
N GLU A 54 16.30 -5.50 -12.33
CA GLU A 54 16.30 -6.88 -12.83
C GLU A 54 15.84 -7.89 -11.78
N HIS A 55 16.02 -7.57 -10.50
CA HIS A 55 15.60 -8.35 -9.35
C HIS A 55 14.24 -7.92 -8.79
N ALA A 56 13.58 -6.95 -9.42
CA ALA A 56 12.23 -6.57 -9.06
C ALA A 56 11.19 -7.62 -9.47
N LYS A 57 10.22 -7.82 -8.58
CA LYS A 57 9.02 -8.63 -8.77
C LYS A 57 7.80 -7.77 -8.44
N ALA A 58 6.83 -7.75 -9.33
CA ALA A 58 5.54 -7.09 -9.10
C ALA A 58 4.43 -8.12 -8.89
N GLU A 59 3.35 -7.72 -8.20
CA GLU A 59 2.17 -8.54 -7.90
C GLU A 59 2.54 -9.88 -7.21
N VAL A 60 3.37 -9.80 -6.17
CA VAL A 60 3.90 -10.98 -5.48
C VAL A 60 2.84 -11.53 -4.52
N SER A 61 2.15 -12.59 -4.95
CA SER A 61 1.10 -13.26 -4.16
C SER A 61 1.66 -14.32 -3.21
N PHE A 62 1.24 -14.27 -1.94
CA PHE A 62 1.58 -15.26 -0.90
C PHE A 62 0.48 -16.32 -0.70
N SER A 63 -0.58 -16.28 -1.49
CA SER A 63 -1.74 -17.20 -1.39
C SER A 63 -1.37 -18.68 -1.49
N HIS A 64 -0.35 -19.00 -2.28
CA HIS A 64 0.13 -20.36 -2.49
C HIS A 64 0.93 -20.93 -1.32
N GLU A 65 1.51 -20.06 -0.47
CA GLU A 65 2.38 -20.48 0.63
C GLU A 65 1.61 -20.90 1.89
N LYS A 66 0.32 -20.55 1.98
CA LYS A 66 -0.54 -20.83 3.15
C LYS A 66 0.11 -20.39 4.47
N LEU A 67 0.55 -19.12 4.50
CA LEU A 67 1.29 -18.56 5.63
C LEU A 67 0.48 -18.60 6.92
N SER A 68 1.19 -18.75 8.03
CA SER A 68 0.62 -18.69 9.38
C SER A 68 1.50 -17.83 10.28
N PHE A 69 0.96 -16.70 10.73
CA PHE A 69 1.59 -15.83 11.72
C PHE A 69 1.11 -16.24 13.10
N GLU A 70 1.99 -16.88 13.89
CA GLU A 70 1.68 -17.33 15.25
C GLU A 70 0.38 -18.19 15.33
N GLY A 71 0.14 -19.02 14.33
CA GLY A 71 -1.07 -19.86 14.23
C GLY A 71 -2.25 -19.21 13.51
N VAL A 72 -2.20 -17.90 13.22
CA VAL A 72 -3.23 -17.20 12.44
C VAL A 72 -2.91 -17.28 10.95
N PRO A 73 -3.81 -17.83 10.10
CA PRO A 73 -3.61 -17.79 8.66
C PRO A 73 -3.56 -16.35 8.15
N ILE A 74 -2.50 -16.01 7.41
CA ILE A 74 -2.36 -14.71 6.74
C ILE A 74 -2.06 -14.92 5.25
N THR A 75 -2.49 -13.98 4.42
CA THR A 75 -2.24 -14.00 2.97
C THR A 75 -2.40 -12.60 2.39
N GLY A 76 -1.85 -12.39 1.21
CA GLY A 76 -1.97 -11.14 0.47
C GLY A 76 -1.14 -11.15 -0.80
N THR A 77 -1.22 -10.05 -1.54
CA THR A 77 -0.37 -9.77 -2.68
C THR A 77 0.32 -8.43 -2.42
N ILE A 78 1.64 -8.39 -2.61
CA ILE A 78 2.42 -7.17 -2.49
C ILE A 78 2.62 -6.59 -3.89
N ASP A 79 2.34 -5.29 -4.06
CA ASP A 79 2.43 -4.59 -5.34
C ASP A 79 3.82 -4.77 -5.98
N HIS A 80 4.89 -4.54 -5.22
CA HIS A 80 6.25 -4.63 -5.74
C HIS A 80 7.31 -4.91 -4.66
N LEU A 81 8.27 -5.77 -4.99
CA LEU A 81 9.44 -6.11 -4.20
C LEU A 81 10.69 -5.95 -5.05
N THR A 82 11.75 -5.38 -4.47
CA THR A 82 13.11 -5.55 -4.98
C THR A 82 13.88 -6.46 -4.03
N ILE A 83 14.55 -7.48 -4.58
CA ILE A 83 15.23 -8.52 -3.80
C ILE A 83 16.73 -8.46 -4.07
N ASP A 84 17.52 -8.15 -3.05
CA ASP A 84 18.98 -8.27 -3.12
C ASP A 84 19.39 -9.69 -2.72
N GLU A 85 19.74 -10.50 -3.71
CA GLU A 85 20.13 -11.88 -3.52
C GLU A 85 21.47 -12.06 -2.81
N GLN A 86 22.36 -11.05 -2.90
CA GLN A 86 23.70 -11.09 -2.33
C GLN A 86 23.66 -10.71 -0.84
N ASN A 87 23.02 -9.59 -0.51
CA ASN A 87 22.90 -9.10 0.87
C ASN A 87 21.72 -9.74 1.61
N LYS A 88 20.88 -10.52 0.92
CA LYS A 88 19.65 -11.11 1.45
C LYS A 88 18.73 -10.06 2.06
N THR A 89 18.51 -8.97 1.33
CA THR A 89 17.59 -7.91 1.73
C THR A 89 16.41 -7.79 0.77
N ILE A 90 15.29 -7.28 1.27
CA ILE A 90 14.08 -7.04 0.49
C ILE A 90 13.63 -5.60 0.74
N ARG A 91 13.37 -4.87 -0.34
CA ARG A 91 12.68 -3.57 -0.30
C ARG A 91 11.24 -3.77 -0.78
N ILE A 92 10.29 -3.26 -0.01
CA ILE A 92 8.86 -3.36 -0.28
C ILE A 92 8.36 -2.00 -0.79
N TYR A 93 7.65 -2.01 -1.92
CA TYR A 93 7.04 -0.82 -2.49
C TYR A 93 5.54 -1.03 -2.69
N ASP A 94 4.77 0.00 -2.42
CA ASP A 94 3.33 0.04 -2.62
C ASP A 94 2.96 1.32 -3.37
N PHE A 95 2.33 1.18 -4.54
CA PHE A 95 2.09 2.28 -5.47
C PHE A 95 0.71 2.89 -5.20
N LYS A 96 0.66 4.20 -4.98
CA LYS A 96 -0.57 4.94 -4.67
C LYS A 96 -0.90 5.97 -5.74
N THR A 97 -2.12 5.93 -6.24
CA THR A 97 -2.67 6.92 -7.18
C THR A 97 -3.27 8.15 -6.48
N SER A 98 -3.24 8.22 -5.15
CA SER A 98 -3.81 9.36 -4.44
C SER A 98 -2.93 10.59 -4.58
N THR A 99 -3.51 11.74 -4.86
CA THR A 99 -2.80 13.03 -4.90
C THR A 99 -2.79 13.73 -3.53
N GLY A 100 -1.98 14.78 -3.44
CA GLY A 100 -2.04 15.78 -2.36
C GLY A 100 -1.20 15.46 -1.12
N MET A 101 -0.39 14.41 -1.15
CA MET A 101 0.61 14.16 -0.11
C MET A 101 1.77 15.14 -0.20
N GLN A 102 2.28 15.54 0.94
CA GLN A 102 3.42 16.44 1.09
C GLN A 102 4.42 15.86 2.10
N GLU A 103 5.67 16.33 2.05
CA GLU A 103 6.73 15.88 2.98
C GLU A 103 6.38 16.01 4.46
N LYS A 104 5.57 17.02 4.83
CA LYS A 104 5.11 17.22 6.21
C LYS A 104 4.04 16.23 6.67
N ASP A 105 3.45 15.48 5.75
CA ASP A 105 2.41 14.52 6.06
C ASP A 105 3.04 13.26 6.65
N THR A 106 2.47 12.80 7.75
CA THR A 106 2.88 11.61 8.49
C THR A 106 1.64 10.80 8.81
N TRP A 107 1.81 9.53 9.23
CA TRP A 107 0.69 8.75 9.72
C TRP A 107 -0.02 9.40 10.94
N LYS A 108 0.70 10.26 11.69
CA LYS A 108 0.15 10.98 12.85
C LYS A 108 -0.92 11.99 12.43
N ASN A 109 -0.68 12.75 11.36
CA ASN A 109 -1.55 13.85 10.94
C ASN A 109 -2.40 13.55 9.68
N ASN A 110 -2.16 12.42 9.00
CA ASN A 110 -2.85 12.08 7.75
C ASN A 110 -3.48 10.67 7.82
N LYS A 111 -4.81 10.62 7.66
CA LYS A 111 -5.60 9.37 7.72
C LYS A 111 -5.22 8.37 6.62
N LYS A 112 -4.92 8.82 5.40
CA LYS A 112 -4.54 7.93 4.30
C LYS A 112 -3.21 7.27 4.60
N LEU A 113 -2.20 8.06 5.00
CA LEU A 113 -0.90 7.54 5.40
C LEU A 113 -1.00 6.58 6.59
N PHE A 114 -1.90 6.83 7.54
CA PHE A 114 -2.18 5.88 8.61
C PHE A 114 -2.65 4.52 8.09
N ILE A 115 -3.64 4.49 7.20
CA ILE A 115 -4.16 3.25 6.60
C ILE A 115 -3.09 2.56 5.75
N TYR A 116 -2.35 3.33 4.95
CA TYR A 116 -1.26 2.79 4.11
C TYR A 116 -0.11 2.23 4.95
N THR A 117 0.14 2.80 6.14
CA THR A 117 1.10 2.25 7.10
C THR A 117 0.67 0.89 7.62
N ILE A 118 -0.62 0.69 7.94
CA ILE A 118 -1.16 -0.63 8.32
C ILE A 118 -0.89 -1.65 7.21
N GLN A 119 -1.13 -1.27 5.96
CA GLN A 119 -0.89 -2.14 4.80
C GLN A 119 0.59 -2.54 4.68
N LEU A 120 1.53 -1.58 4.74
CA LEU A 120 2.96 -1.88 4.69
C LEU A 120 3.41 -2.76 5.87
N LEU A 121 2.91 -2.51 7.08
CA LEU A 121 3.18 -3.36 8.23
C LEU A 121 2.64 -4.79 8.03
N PHE A 122 1.48 -4.93 7.38
CA PHE A 122 0.97 -6.26 7.05
C PHE A 122 1.84 -6.96 5.99
N TYR A 123 2.33 -6.24 4.97
CA TYR A 123 3.29 -6.76 3.99
C TYR A 123 4.59 -7.24 4.65
N TYR A 124 5.10 -6.52 5.66
CA TYR A 124 6.22 -6.98 6.47
C TYR A 124 5.96 -8.35 7.08
N TYR A 125 4.78 -8.58 7.66
CA TYR A 125 4.42 -9.89 8.24
C TYR A 125 4.29 -10.98 7.18
N LEU A 126 3.80 -10.67 5.97
CA LEU A 126 3.79 -11.64 4.86
C LEU A 126 5.22 -12.08 4.49
N VAL A 127 6.13 -11.12 4.30
CA VAL A 127 7.52 -11.41 3.92
C VAL A 127 8.26 -12.17 5.02
N THR A 128 8.15 -11.72 6.28
CA THR A 128 8.88 -12.32 7.40
C THR A 128 8.34 -13.68 7.83
N THR A 129 7.08 -13.99 7.51
CA THR A 129 6.48 -15.31 7.76
C THR A 129 6.73 -16.29 6.60
N SER A 130 7.12 -15.78 5.43
CA SER A 130 7.30 -16.58 4.22
C SER A 130 8.49 -17.56 4.33
N PRO A 131 8.27 -18.88 4.09
CA PRO A 131 9.37 -19.83 3.94
C PRO A 131 10.32 -19.49 2.79
N THR A 132 9.80 -18.86 1.72
CA THR A 132 10.58 -18.39 0.57
C THR A 132 11.59 -17.33 0.99
N TYR A 133 11.19 -16.40 1.86
CA TYR A 133 12.01 -15.27 2.29
C TYR A 133 12.57 -15.39 3.71
N LYS A 134 12.51 -16.58 4.34
CA LYS A 134 12.91 -16.81 5.74
C LYS A 134 14.34 -16.37 6.11
N ASN A 135 15.24 -16.30 5.12
CA ASN A 135 16.64 -15.92 5.31
C ASN A 135 16.93 -14.48 4.84
N TYR A 136 15.89 -13.72 4.49
CA TYR A 136 16.00 -12.34 4.05
C TYR A 136 15.53 -11.40 5.15
N THR A 137 16.06 -10.18 5.14
CA THR A 137 15.60 -9.10 6.01
C THR A 137 14.93 -8.01 5.19
N VAL A 138 13.79 -7.51 5.66
CA VAL A 138 13.17 -6.32 5.07
C VAL A 138 14.03 -5.10 5.40
N GLU A 139 14.59 -4.49 4.35
CA GLU A 139 15.46 -3.30 4.45
C GLU A 139 14.62 -2.02 4.55
N SER A 140 13.64 -1.87 3.68
CA SER A 140 12.76 -0.70 3.63
C SER A 140 11.35 -1.06 3.19
N MET A 141 10.41 -0.21 3.57
CA MET A 141 9.02 -0.25 3.11
C MET A 141 8.60 1.16 2.72
N SER A 142 8.18 1.34 1.47
CA SER A 142 7.97 2.65 0.89
C SER A 142 6.63 2.75 0.16
N LEU A 143 5.94 3.87 0.37
CA LEU A 143 4.78 4.29 -0.42
C LEU A 143 5.28 5.16 -1.57
N LEU A 144 4.88 4.84 -2.80
CA LEU A 144 5.26 5.57 -4.00
C LEU A 144 4.03 6.22 -4.62
N PHE A 145 3.97 7.55 -4.62
CA PHE A 145 2.79 8.28 -5.13
C PHE A 145 2.98 8.60 -6.61
N VAL A 146 2.24 7.88 -7.46
CA VAL A 146 2.51 7.82 -8.92
C VAL A 146 1.95 8.98 -9.73
N LEU A 147 1.16 9.85 -9.11
CA LEU A 147 0.64 11.04 -9.77
C LEU A 147 1.48 12.26 -9.38
N PRO A 148 2.02 13.00 -10.35
CA PRO A 148 2.80 14.20 -10.08
C PRO A 148 1.93 15.31 -9.46
N SER A 149 2.56 16.12 -8.62
CA SER A 149 1.98 17.35 -8.07
C SER A 149 2.50 18.57 -8.83
N TYR A 150 1.59 19.39 -9.34
CA TYR A 150 1.92 20.65 -10.03
C TYR A 150 1.70 21.89 -9.16
N LYS A 151 1.38 21.71 -7.87
CA LYS A 151 0.96 22.81 -6.98
C LYS A 151 2.02 23.90 -6.80
N ASN A 152 3.30 23.51 -6.78
CA ASN A 152 4.43 24.41 -6.55
C ASN A 152 5.36 24.50 -7.77
N VAL A 153 4.92 23.99 -8.93
CA VAL A 153 5.73 23.82 -10.13
C VAL A 153 5.36 24.90 -11.15
N LYS A 154 6.35 25.47 -11.85
CA LYS A 154 6.05 26.48 -12.88
C LYS A 154 5.43 25.81 -14.12
N PRO A 155 4.59 26.53 -14.88
CA PRO A 155 4.06 26.00 -16.13
C PRO A 155 5.19 25.52 -17.07
N GLY A 156 5.12 24.26 -17.50
CA GLY A 156 6.10 23.63 -18.39
C GLY A 156 7.25 22.88 -17.69
N GLU A 157 7.33 22.92 -16.36
CA GLU A 157 8.29 22.11 -15.60
C GLU A 157 7.67 20.73 -15.21
N PRO A 158 8.48 19.67 -15.04
CA PRO A 158 8.01 18.38 -14.56
C PRO A 158 7.37 18.47 -13.17
N GLY A 159 6.34 17.66 -12.93
CA GLY A 159 5.66 17.64 -11.65
C GLY A 159 6.50 16.98 -10.55
N GLU A 160 6.22 17.34 -9.30
CA GLU A 160 6.90 16.78 -8.13
C GLU A 160 6.24 15.46 -7.73
N PHE A 161 7.04 14.41 -7.57
CA PHE A 161 6.60 13.13 -7.01
C PHE A 161 6.92 13.06 -5.52
N PHE A 162 6.14 12.25 -4.81
CA PHE A 162 6.32 12.04 -3.38
C PHE A 162 6.52 10.57 -3.09
N GLU A 163 7.48 10.29 -2.21
CA GLU A 163 7.74 8.97 -1.67
C GLU A 163 7.77 9.03 -0.15
N LYS A 164 7.29 7.97 0.50
CA LYS A 164 7.38 7.84 1.95
C LYS A 164 7.92 6.47 2.32
N THR A 165 9.19 6.43 2.70
CA THR A 165 9.77 5.28 3.40
C THR A 165 9.39 5.35 4.88
N ILE A 166 8.86 4.26 5.43
CA ILE A 166 8.55 4.16 6.85
C ILE A 166 9.83 3.80 7.61
N THR A 167 10.15 4.60 8.62
CA THR A 167 11.34 4.42 9.45
C THR A 167 11.08 3.46 10.63
N LYS A 168 12.15 2.86 11.19
CA LYS A 168 12.05 2.01 12.38
C LYS A 168 11.41 2.72 13.59
N SER A 169 11.69 4.01 13.77
CA SER A 169 11.07 4.81 14.83
C SER A 169 9.58 5.04 14.59
N GLU A 170 9.16 5.27 13.34
CA GLU A 170 7.73 5.39 13.00
C GLU A 170 6.97 4.09 13.25
N ILE A 171 7.60 2.93 13.00
CA ILE A 171 7.01 1.62 13.32
C ILE A 171 6.88 1.44 14.83
N ALA A 172 7.92 1.77 15.60
CA ALA A 172 7.92 1.62 17.05
C ALA A 172 6.89 2.51 17.75
N GLU A 173 6.58 3.66 17.17
CA GLU A 173 5.60 4.63 17.69
C GLU A 173 4.19 4.47 17.08
N PHE A 174 3.96 3.49 16.21
CA PHE A 174 2.70 3.38 15.49
C PHE A 174 1.51 3.14 16.45
N ASP A 175 0.39 3.86 16.24
CA ASP A 175 -0.76 3.88 17.17
C ASP A 175 -1.45 2.50 17.36
N LEU A 176 -1.11 1.48 16.57
CA LEU A 176 -1.71 0.15 16.62
C LEU A 176 -0.68 -0.96 16.78
N ASN A 177 -0.99 -1.90 17.68
CA ASN A 177 -0.27 -3.16 17.79
C ASN A 177 -0.77 -4.15 16.72
N ILE A 178 -0.13 -4.12 15.54
CA ILE A 178 -0.53 -4.96 14.40
C ILE A 178 -0.54 -6.47 14.73
N PRO A 179 0.48 -7.05 15.40
CA PRO A 179 0.43 -8.45 15.81
C PRO A 179 -0.83 -8.81 16.61
N LYS A 180 -1.15 -8.03 17.65
CA LYS A 180 -2.36 -8.27 18.44
C LYS A 180 -3.63 -8.10 17.61
N LEU A 181 -3.66 -7.12 16.72
CA LEU A 181 -4.81 -6.88 15.85
C LEU A 181 -5.08 -8.06 14.91
N ILE A 182 -4.04 -8.70 14.35
CA ILE A 182 -4.18 -9.91 13.51
C ILE A 182 -4.89 -11.02 14.28
N HIS A 183 -4.46 -11.29 15.52
CA HIS A 183 -5.08 -12.29 16.39
C HIS A 183 -6.51 -11.94 16.78
N ALA A 184 -6.76 -10.68 17.15
CA ALA A 184 -8.09 -10.21 17.52
C ALA A 184 -9.09 -10.33 16.38
N ILE A 185 -8.71 -9.92 15.16
CA ILE A 185 -9.53 -10.09 13.95
C ILE A 185 -9.79 -11.57 13.70
N ARG A 186 -8.77 -12.43 13.82
CA ARG A 186 -8.94 -13.87 13.61
C ARG A 186 -9.94 -14.48 14.60
N HIS A 187 -9.85 -14.11 15.88
CA HIS A 187 -10.77 -14.57 16.91
C HIS A 187 -12.22 -14.25 16.55
N GLN A 188 -12.50 -13.01 16.14
CA GLN A 188 -13.84 -12.57 15.74
C GLN A 188 -14.39 -13.38 14.56
N LEU A 189 -13.54 -13.72 13.59
CA LEU A 189 -13.93 -14.55 12.45
C LEU A 189 -14.21 -16.01 12.84
N ASP A 190 -13.47 -16.55 13.81
CA ASP A 190 -13.61 -17.93 14.26
C ASP A 190 -14.81 -18.14 15.18
N THR A 191 -15.09 -17.19 16.07
CA THR A 191 -16.21 -17.26 17.01
C THR A 191 -17.51 -16.72 16.43
N LEU A 192 -17.41 -15.88 15.39
CA LEU A 192 -18.50 -15.06 14.87
C LEU A 192 -19.09 -14.11 15.94
N ASP A 193 -18.35 -13.89 17.03
CA ASP A 193 -18.72 -12.97 18.12
C ASP A 193 -18.22 -11.56 17.78
N PHE A 194 -18.81 -11.01 16.73
CA PHE A 194 -18.44 -9.69 16.23
C PHE A 194 -18.71 -8.62 17.29
N LEU A 195 -17.77 -7.68 17.43
CA LEU A 195 -17.95 -6.47 18.25
C LEU A 195 -19.34 -5.90 18.07
N ASN A 196 -20.06 -5.66 19.18
CA ASN A 196 -21.34 -5.01 19.13
C ASN A 196 -21.18 -3.61 18.52
N THR A 197 -21.62 -3.46 17.27
CA THR A 197 -21.45 -2.26 16.48
C THR A 197 -22.41 -1.14 16.88
N GLU A 198 -23.22 -1.28 17.92
CA GLU A 198 -24.08 -0.18 18.40
C GLU A 198 -23.26 1.06 18.82
N SER A 199 -22.05 0.87 19.35
CA SER A 199 -21.09 1.96 19.60
C SER A 199 -20.41 2.49 18.33
N PHE A 200 -20.47 1.74 17.23
CA PHE A 200 -19.94 2.07 15.91
C PHE A 200 -21.03 2.28 14.84
N ALA A 201 -22.27 2.58 15.28
CA ALA A 201 -23.52 2.50 14.53
C ALA A 201 -23.44 2.96 13.07
N CYS A 202 -24.30 2.38 12.21
CA CYS A 202 -24.52 2.77 10.81
C CYS A 202 -24.47 4.29 10.64
N LYS A 203 -23.32 4.76 10.14
CA LYS A 203 -23.11 6.17 9.92
C LYS A 203 -23.95 6.61 8.71
N PRO A 204 -24.47 7.84 8.70
CA PRO A 204 -25.28 8.31 7.58
C PRO A 204 -24.49 8.28 6.27
N VAL A 205 -25.21 8.21 5.15
CA VAL A 205 -24.61 8.34 3.81
C VAL A 205 -23.81 9.64 3.74
N GLY A 206 -22.56 9.55 3.26
CA GLY A 206 -21.63 10.67 3.20
C GLY A 206 -20.77 10.87 4.46
N TYR A 207 -20.93 10.04 5.50
CA TYR A 207 -20.04 10.07 6.64
C TYR A 207 -18.63 9.63 6.27
N THR A 208 -17.64 10.45 6.62
CA THR A 208 -16.22 10.10 6.45
C THR A 208 -15.63 9.68 7.79
N THR A 209 -15.35 8.39 7.93
CA THR A 209 -14.70 7.83 9.12
C THR A 209 -13.40 8.55 9.44
N LYS A 210 -13.26 8.99 10.69
CA LYS A 210 -12.07 9.67 11.19
C LYS A 210 -10.97 8.67 11.54
N LYS A 211 -9.72 9.13 11.55
CA LYS A 211 -8.56 8.30 11.95
C LYS A 211 -8.75 7.75 13.37
N ALA A 212 -9.17 8.60 14.32
CA ALA A 212 -9.40 8.22 15.71
C ALA A 212 -10.41 7.07 15.84
N GLU A 213 -11.51 7.08 15.07
CA GLU A 213 -12.50 6.01 15.12
C GLU A 213 -11.94 4.66 14.63
N ILE A 214 -11.03 4.67 13.65
CA ILE A 214 -10.33 3.45 13.19
C ILE A 214 -9.42 2.93 14.30
N ILE A 215 -8.70 3.82 14.99
CA ILE A 215 -7.82 3.47 16.10
C ILE A 215 -8.62 2.90 17.27
N ASP A 216 -9.70 3.57 17.66
CA ASP A 216 -10.58 3.15 18.76
C ASP A 216 -11.20 1.78 18.46
N PHE A 217 -11.67 1.56 17.23
CA PHE A 217 -12.20 0.27 16.81
C PHE A 217 -11.15 -0.85 16.90
N ALA A 218 -9.96 -0.62 16.34
CA ALA A 218 -8.88 -1.61 16.38
C ALA A 218 -8.38 -1.90 17.81
N ASN A 219 -8.29 -0.89 18.66
CA ASN A 219 -7.92 -1.07 20.05
C ASN A 219 -9.01 -1.78 20.86
N GLN A 220 -10.28 -1.55 20.57
CA GLN A 220 -11.39 -2.27 21.19
C GLN A 220 -11.36 -3.77 20.83
N LEU A 221 -11.10 -4.11 19.56
CA LEU A 221 -10.88 -5.49 19.13
C LEU A 221 -9.77 -6.16 19.93
N ILE A 222 -8.62 -5.48 20.07
CA ILE A 222 -7.47 -5.99 20.83
C ILE A 222 -7.83 -6.17 22.30
N ALA A 223 -8.49 -5.19 22.92
CA ALA A 223 -8.84 -5.23 24.33
C ALA A 223 -9.81 -6.38 24.65
N ASP A 224 -10.79 -6.64 23.79
CA ASP A 224 -11.73 -7.74 24.00
C ASP A 224 -11.06 -9.10 23.78
N TYR A 225 -10.14 -9.20 22.83
CA TYR A 225 -9.33 -10.40 22.65
C TYR A 225 -8.41 -10.69 23.85
N ASP A 226 -7.77 -9.66 24.42
CA ASP A 226 -6.90 -9.81 25.59
C ASP A 226 -7.68 -10.32 26.82
N LYS A 227 -8.93 -9.89 27.04
CA LYS A 227 -9.79 -10.37 28.14
C LYS A 227 -10.13 -11.86 28.08
N ILE A 228 -10.10 -12.45 26.89
CA ILE A 228 -10.42 -13.87 26.67
C ILE A 228 -9.19 -14.76 26.89
N LYS A 229 -7.98 -14.19 26.79
CA LYS A 229 -6.72 -14.89 27.01
C LYS A 229 -6.31 -14.98 28.49
N GLU A 230 -6.88 -14.14 29.35
CA GLU A 230 -6.73 -14.19 30.82
C GLU A 230 -7.63 -15.26 31.45
#